data_AF-A0A922ZZM6-F1
#
_entry.id   AF-A0A922ZZM6-F1
#
_cell.length_a   1.000
_cell.length_b   1.000
_cell.length_c   1.000
_cell.angle_alpha   90.00
_cell.angle_beta   90.00
_cell.angle_gamma   90.00
#
_symmetry.space_group_name_H-M   'P 1'
#
loop_
_entity.id
_entity.type
_entity.pdbx_description
1 polymer ?
#
loop_
_entity_poly.entity_id
_entity_poly.type
_entity_poly.pdbx_seq_one_letter_code
_entity_poly.pdbx_strand_id
1 'polypeptide(L)'
;MKKSDYLFRCPECGTRNKIPVEKIGIHATCGKCKAVMNTIELLEDKPVMVTDANFHARVEKSPLPVLLDCWAPWCGPCKMMGPVFDELAREWKGRVRVCKINVDENPIIAGRFQVQSIPTILILDRGIQKDSMIGAIPKHQIMTKMASYL
;
A
#
# COMPACT_ATOMS: atom_id res chain seq x y z
N MET A 1 -27.81 3.51 -4.69
CA MET A 1 -26.34 3.69 -4.58
C MET A 1 -25.67 2.83 -5.64
N LYS A 2 -25.01 3.44 -6.64
CA LYS A 2 -24.25 2.66 -7.63
C LYS A 2 -23.14 1.93 -6.88
N LYS A 3 -23.11 0.60 -6.95
CA LYS A 3 -22.03 -0.22 -6.38
C LYS A 3 -20.72 0.30 -6.97
N SER A 4 -19.84 0.82 -6.12
CA SER A 4 -18.60 1.47 -6.55
C SER A 4 -17.63 0.44 -7.10
N ASP A 5 -17.16 0.60 -8.33
CA ASP A 5 -16.09 -0.23 -8.90
C ASP A 5 -14.73 0.16 -8.29
N TYR A 6 -13.85 -0.83 -8.11
CA TYR A 6 -12.43 -0.56 -7.82
C TYR A 6 -11.61 -0.58 -9.11
N LEU A 7 -10.53 0.20 -9.12
CA LEU A 7 -9.51 0.11 -10.16
C LEU A 7 -8.40 -0.84 -9.69
N PHE A 8 -8.24 -1.93 -10.42
CA PHE A 8 -7.24 -2.96 -10.13
C PHE A 8 -6.22 -3.03 -11.26
N ARG A 9 -4.97 -2.74 -10.97
CA ARG A 9 -3.89 -2.89 -11.94
C ARG A 9 -3.51 -4.36 -12.08
N CYS A 10 -3.51 -4.89 -13.29
CA CYS A 10 -3.06 -6.25 -13.57
C CYS A 10 -1.56 -6.39 -13.21
N PRO A 11 -1.18 -7.34 -12.34
CA PRO A 11 0.21 -7.54 -11.94
C PRO A 11 1.14 -7.96 -13.09
N GLU A 12 0.58 -8.55 -14.16
CA GLU A 12 1.37 -9.06 -15.30
C GLU A 12 1.61 -8.01 -16.38
N CYS A 13 0.59 -7.24 -16.77
CA CYS A 13 0.70 -6.30 -17.90
C CYS A 13 0.52 -4.83 -17.52
N GLY A 14 0.24 -4.53 -16.25
CA GLY A 14 0.07 -3.17 -15.74
C GLY A 14 -1.21 -2.44 -16.17
N THR A 15 -2.10 -3.09 -16.94
CA THR A 15 -3.38 -2.49 -17.36
C THR A 15 -4.32 -2.34 -16.18
N ARG A 16 -4.98 -1.18 -16.07
CA ARG A 16 -6.03 -0.96 -15.07
C ARG A 16 -7.33 -1.60 -15.53
N ASN A 17 -7.93 -2.42 -14.66
CA ASN A 17 -9.20 -3.09 -14.90
C ASN A 17 -10.22 -2.60 -13.86
N LYS A 18 -11.47 -2.43 -14.26
CA LYS A 18 -12.56 -2.14 -13.33
C LYS A 18 -13.04 -3.45 -12.73
N ILE A 19 -13.06 -3.53 -11.40
CA ILE A 19 -13.53 -4.68 -10.65
C ILE A 19 -14.77 -4.25 -9.86
N PRO A 20 -15.97 -4.69 -10.25
CA PRO A 20 -17.18 -4.49 -9.45
C PRO A 20 -17.03 -5.14 -8.08
N VAL A 21 -17.51 -4.50 -7.02
CA VAL A 21 -17.41 -4.99 -5.64
C VAL A 21 -17.94 -6.42 -5.49
N GLU A 22 -19.06 -6.72 -6.14
CA GLU A 22 -19.67 -8.05 -6.14
C GLU A 22 -18.85 -9.14 -6.85
N LYS A 23 -17.81 -8.76 -7.60
CA LYS A 23 -16.92 -9.69 -8.33
C LYS A 23 -15.56 -9.86 -7.67
N ILE A 24 -15.33 -9.24 -6.51
CA ILE A 24 -14.09 -9.43 -5.76
C ILE A 24 -14.01 -10.86 -5.22
N GLY A 25 -12.85 -11.50 -5.37
CA GLY A 25 -12.62 -12.90 -4.96
C GLY A 25 -13.20 -13.94 -5.93
N ILE A 26 -13.95 -13.51 -6.94
CA ILE A 26 -14.34 -14.34 -8.07
C ILE A 26 -13.18 -14.32 -9.09
N HIS A 27 -13.05 -15.39 -9.88
CA HIS A 27 -12.05 -15.50 -10.96
C HIS A 27 -12.17 -14.31 -11.94
N ALA A 28 -11.37 -13.27 -11.72
CA ALA A 28 -11.31 -12.08 -12.55
C ALA A 28 -10.11 -12.18 -13.49
N THR A 29 -10.31 -11.88 -14.77
CA THR A 29 -9.26 -11.87 -15.78
C THR A 29 -8.97 -10.46 -16.26
N CYS A 30 -7.72 -10.20 -16.61
CA CYS A 30 -7.34 -8.92 -17.19
C CYS A 30 -7.93 -8.78 -18.60
N GLY A 31 -8.58 -7.65 -18.90
CA GLY A 31 -9.15 -7.37 -20.21
C GLY A 31 -8.13 -7.39 -21.36
N LYS A 32 -6.88 -7.00 -21.07
CA LYS A 32 -5.77 -6.92 -22.05
C LYS A 32 -5.02 -8.23 -22.24
N CYS A 33 -4.35 -8.73 -21.19
CA CYS A 33 -3.47 -9.90 -21.30
C CYS A 33 -4.12 -11.23 -20.91
N LYS A 34 -5.38 -11.21 -20.47
CA LYS A 34 -6.15 -12.39 -20.02
C LYS A 34 -5.60 -13.11 -18.78
N ALA A 35 -4.51 -12.64 -18.18
CA ALA A 35 -4.01 -13.16 -16.92
C ALA A 35 -5.09 -13.13 -15.82
N VAL A 36 -5.08 -14.17 -14.98
CA VAL A 36 -5.95 -14.28 -13.80
C VAL A 36 -5.44 -13.31 -12.73
N MET A 37 -6.34 -12.55 -12.12
CA MET A 37 -6.02 -11.56 -11.11
C MET A 37 -6.59 -11.97 -9.76
N ASN A 38 -5.74 -11.97 -8.73
CA ASN A 38 -6.17 -12.18 -7.35
C ASN A 38 -6.77 -10.88 -6.79
N THR A 39 -8.09 -10.70 -6.95
CA THR A 39 -8.76 -9.48 -6.51
C THR A 39 -9.06 -9.45 -5.02
N ILE A 40 -8.84 -10.56 -4.27
CA ILE A 40 -9.06 -10.63 -2.82
C ILE A 40 -8.22 -9.58 -2.08
N GLU A 41 -7.09 -9.17 -2.66
CA GLU A 41 -6.24 -8.08 -2.20
C GLU A 41 -7.00 -6.74 -2.01
N LEU A 42 -8.10 -6.52 -2.74
CA LEU A 42 -8.95 -5.34 -2.57
C LEU A 42 -9.73 -5.34 -1.24
N LEU A 43 -9.78 -6.48 -0.54
CA LEU A 43 -10.48 -6.64 0.74
C LEU A 43 -9.60 -6.39 1.96
N GLU A 44 -8.28 -6.21 1.77
CA GLU A 44 -7.33 -5.90 2.85
C GLU A 44 -7.73 -4.57 3.52
N ASP A 45 -8.15 -4.64 4.80
CA ASP A 45 -8.60 -3.51 5.62
C ASP A 45 -7.67 -3.23 6.81
N LYS A 46 -6.53 -3.91 6.86
CA LYS A 46 -5.47 -3.76 7.86
C LYS A 46 -4.12 -3.55 7.17
N PRO A 47 -3.17 -2.85 7.83
CA PRO A 47 -1.84 -2.71 7.28
C PRO A 47 -1.17 -4.07 7.04
N VAL A 48 -0.61 -4.24 5.85
CA VAL A 48 0.11 -5.46 5.47
C VAL A 48 1.55 -5.36 5.96
N MET A 49 2.03 -6.41 6.63
CA MET A 49 3.44 -6.49 7.04
C MET A 49 4.32 -6.82 5.85
N VAL A 50 5.21 -5.90 5.53
CA VAL A 50 6.20 -6.03 4.47
C VAL A 50 7.53 -6.43 5.07
N THR A 51 8.22 -7.33 4.36
CA THR A 51 9.57 -7.79 4.68
C THR A 51 10.45 -7.71 3.44
N ASP A 52 11.77 -7.81 3.61
CA ASP A 52 12.73 -7.89 2.50
C ASP A 52 12.34 -9.01 1.51
N ALA A 53 11.89 -10.16 2.03
CA ALA A 53 11.52 -11.32 1.22
C ALA A 53 10.20 -11.17 0.45
N ASN A 54 9.25 -10.36 0.95
CA ASN A 54 7.92 -10.24 0.35
C ASN A 54 7.68 -8.90 -0.38
N PHE A 55 8.64 -7.97 -0.34
CA PHE A 55 8.52 -6.63 -0.90
C PHE A 55 8.10 -6.63 -2.37
N HIS A 56 8.73 -7.46 -3.20
CA HIS A 56 8.39 -7.57 -4.62
C HIS A 56 6.90 -7.95 -4.82
N ALA A 57 6.39 -8.91 -4.06
CA ALA A 57 5.00 -9.34 -4.17
C ALA A 57 4.01 -8.31 -3.60
N ARG A 58 4.30 -7.74 -2.43
CA ARG A 58 3.37 -6.87 -1.70
C ARG A 58 3.36 -5.43 -2.19
N VAL A 59 4.50 -4.94 -2.67
CA VAL A 59 4.70 -3.53 -3.03
C VAL A 59 4.93 -3.33 -4.52
N GLU A 60 5.89 -4.05 -5.13
CA GLU A 60 6.25 -3.82 -6.55
C GLU A 60 5.17 -4.32 -7.50
N LYS A 61 4.64 -5.52 -7.23
CA LYS A 61 3.50 -6.12 -7.94
C LYS A 61 2.13 -5.66 -7.42
N SER A 62 2.10 -4.68 -6.50
CA SER A 62 0.84 -4.20 -5.95
C SER A 62 -0.11 -3.70 -7.06
N PRO A 63 -1.37 -4.17 -7.07
CA PRO A 63 -2.36 -3.68 -8.02
C PRO A 63 -2.85 -2.26 -7.69
N LEU A 64 -2.52 -1.76 -6.50
CA LEU A 64 -2.87 -0.46 -5.93
C LEU A 64 -1.61 0.36 -5.62
N PRO A 65 -1.69 1.71 -5.57
CA PRO A 65 -0.64 2.50 -4.95
C PRO A 65 -0.48 2.10 -3.46
N VAL A 66 0.74 2.28 -2.93
CA VAL A 66 1.12 1.79 -1.60
C VAL A 66 1.51 2.95 -0.70
N LEU A 67 0.98 2.96 0.52
CA LEU A 67 1.46 3.78 1.63
C LEU A 67 2.25 2.87 2.58
N LEU A 68 3.54 3.13 2.77
CA LEU A 68 4.44 2.30 3.58
C LEU A 68 4.94 3.06 4.81
N ASP A 69 4.61 2.56 6.01
CA ASP A 69 5.18 2.99 7.30
C ASP A 69 6.51 2.28 7.55
N CYS A 70 7.62 3.03 7.52
CA CYS A 70 8.92 2.56 7.97
C CYS A 70 9.07 2.86 9.46
N TRP A 71 9.05 1.82 10.30
CA TRP A 71 8.96 1.93 11.75
C TRP A 71 9.93 0.97 12.46
N ALA A 72 10.00 1.08 13.78
CA ALA A 72 10.65 0.11 14.66
C ALA A 72 9.93 0.06 16.03
N PRO A 73 9.99 -1.05 16.79
CA PRO A 73 9.21 -1.22 18.03
C PRO A 73 9.66 -0.31 19.18
N TRP A 74 10.90 0.15 19.17
CA TRP A 74 11.45 1.06 20.16
C TRP A 74 11.13 2.55 19.88
N CYS A 75 10.62 2.86 18.68
CA CYS A 75 10.31 4.22 18.27
C CYS A 75 8.97 4.71 18.87
N GLY A 76 9.05 5.60 19.86
CA GLY A 76 7.89 6.21 20.51
C GLY A 76 6.91 6.87 19.52
N PRO A 77 7.36 7.79 18.64
CA PRO A 77 6.49 8.41 17.64
C PRO A 77 5.85 7.40 16.68
N CYS A 78 6.53 6.31 16.34
CA CYS A 78 5.98 5.25 15.49
C CYS A 78 4.78 4.55 16.14
N LYS A 79 4.80 4.36 17.47
CA LYS A 79 3.67 3.79 18.21
C LYS A 79 2.42 4.67 18.11
N MET A 80 2.58 6.00 18.07
CA MET A 80 1.47 6.94 17.86
C MET A 80 0.89 6.85 16.45
N MET A 81 1.72 6.56 15.44
CA MET A 81 1.28 6.42 14.06
C MET A 81 0.55 5.09 13.79
N GLY A 82 0.79 4.05 14.57
CA GLY A 82 0.17 2.73 14.40
C GLY A 82 -1.36 2.78 14.20
N PRO A 83 -2.13 3.36 15.14
CA PRO A 83 -3.59 3.49 15.00
C PRO A 83 -4.03 4.32 13.78
N VAL A 84 -3.23 5.32 13.37
CA VAL A 84 -3.50 6.11 12.17
C VAL A 84 -3.41 5.25 10.91
N PHE A 85 -2.40 4.38 10.82
CA PHE A 85 -2.26 3.44 9.71
C PHE A 85 -3.37 2.39 9.70
N ASP A 86 -3.80 1.91 10.87
CA ASP A 86 -4.95 0.99 10.97
C ASP A 86 -6.25 1.64 10.48
N GLU A 87 -6.46 2.92 10.79
CA GLU A 87 -7.63 3.67 10.31
C GLU A 87 -7.57 3.91 8.79
N LEU A 88 -6.41 4.35 8.27
CA LEU A 88 -6.22 4.58 6.84
C LEU A 88 -6.39 3.30 6.03
N ALA A 89 -5.96 2.14 6.55
CA ALA A 89 -6.15 0.85 5.88
C ALA A 89 -7.64 0.53 5.69
N ARG A 90 -8.48 0.84 6.69
CA ARG A 90 -9.94 0.67 6.60
C ARG A 90 -10.57 1.68 5.63
N GLU A 91 -10.21 2.96 5.73
CA GLU A 91 -10.79 4.02 4.89
C GLU A 91 -10.43 3.86 3.41
N TRP A 92 -9.21 3.41 3.11
CA TRP A 92 -8.70 3.28 1.75
C TRP A 92 -8.74 1.88 1.18
N LYS A 93 -9.43 0.95 1.84
CA LYS A 93 -9.69 -0.39 1.34
C LYS A 93 -10.09 -0.38 -0.14
N GLY A 94 -9.37 -1.18 -0.92
CA GLY A 94 -9.53 -1.31 -2.38
C GLY A 94 -9.03 -0.13 -3.23
N ARG A 95 -8.44 0.91 -2.62
CA ARG A 95 -7.90 2.09 -3.30
C ARG A 95 -6.41 2.30 -3.05
N VAL A 96 -5.96 2.06 -1.81
CA VAL A 96 -4.55 2.13 -1.40
C VAL A 96 -4.24 0.88 -0.61
N ARG A 97 -3.10 0.27 -0.89
CA ARG A 97 -2.54 -0.75 -0.01
C ARG A 97 -1.74 -0.05 1.08
N VAL A 98 -2.18 -0.20 2.32
CA VAL A 98 -1.45 0.31 3.49
C VAL A 98 -0.51 -0.79 4.00
N CYS A 99 0.75 -0.45 4.24
CA CYS A 99 1.81 -1.38 4.60
C CYS A 99 2.64 -0.85 5.77
N LYS A 100 3.29 -1.78 6.49
CA LYS A 100 4.29 -1.45 7.51
C LYS A 100 5.53 -2.32 7.31
N ILE A 101 6.71 -1.75 7.53
CA ILE A 101 7.99 -2.45 7.50
C ILE A 101 8.83 -2.08 8.72
N ASN A 102 9.28 -3.09 9.46
CA ASN A 102 10.23 -2.89 10.55
C ASN A 102 11.63 -2.69 9.94
N VAL A 103 12.23 -1.51 10.11
CA VAL A 103 13.52 -1.18 9.48
C VAL A 103 14.70 -1.94 10.08
N ASP A 104 14.61 -2.38 11.34
CA ASP A 104 15.67 -3.15 12.00
C ASP A 104 15.79 -4.56 11.40
N GLU A 105 14.65 -5.16 11.08
CA GLU A 105 14.55 -6.52 10.55
C GLU A 105 14.69 -6.58 9.02
N ASN A 106 14.56 -5.43 8.34
CA ASN A 106 14.49 -5.35 6.89
C ASN A 106 15.47 -4.29 6.32
N PRO A 107 16.78 -4.46 6.54
CA PRO A 107 17.79 -3.47 6.19
C PRO A 107 17.95 -3.29 4.67
N ILE A 108 17.58 -4.29 3.85
CA ILE A 108 17.72 -4.19 2.38
C ILE A 108 16.74 -3.15 1.86
N ILE A 109 15.46 -3.26 2.23
CA ILE A 109 14.45 -2.30 1.81
C ILE A 109 14.64 -0.94 2.49
N ALA A 110 15.00 -0.91 3.78
CA ALA A 110 15.30 0.35 4.47
C ALA A 110 16.46 1.10 3.78
N GLY A 111 17.53 0.39 3.42
CA GLY A 111 18.67 0.95 2.68
C GLY A 111 18.30 1.40 1.26
N ARG A 112 17.49 0.60 0.54
CA ARG A 112 17.01 0.94 -0.82
C ARG A 112 16.30 2.29 -0.88
N PHE A 113 15.47 2.59 0.13
CA PHE A 113 14.74 3.87 0.20
C PHE A 113 15.45 4.91 1.08
N GLN A 114 16.70 4.66 1.47
CA GLN A 114 17.53 5.57 2.26
C GLN A 114 16.82 6.07 3.53
N VAL A 115 16.15 5.17 4.26
CA VAL A 115 15.43 5.52 5.49
C VAL A 115 16.45 5.82 6.60
N GLN A 116 16.66 7.11 6.87
CA GLN A 116 17.62 7.60 7.87
C GLN A 116 16.98 7.92 9.23
N SER A 117 15.66 8.07 9.27
CA SER A 117 14.90 8.42 10.46
C SER A 117 13.56 7.72 10.45
N ILE A 118 13.02 7.40 11.62
CA ILE A 118 11.69 6.79 11.75
C ILE A 118 10.78 7.59 12.69
N PRO A 119 9.46 7.63 12.43
CA PRO A 119 8.80 7.00 11.28
C PRO A 119 9.12 7.76 9.99
N THR A 120 9.30 7.02 8.90
CA THR A 120 9.30 7.56 7.53
C THR A 120 8.13 6.94 6.80
N ILE A 121 7.32 7.77 6.17
CA ILE A 121 6.15 7.34 5.41
C ILE A 121 6.46 7.51 3.94
N LEU A 122 6.40 6.42 3.19
CA LEU A 122 6.66 6.42 1.75
C LEU A 122 5.37 6.23 0.97
N ILE A 123 5.21 6.99 -0.11
CA ILE A 123 4.18 6.75 -1.12
C ILE A 123 4.87 6.09 -2.31
N LEU A 124 4.43 4.88 -2.67
CA LEU A 124 5.03 4.08 -3.72
C LEU A 124 3.98 3.73 -4.79
N ASP A 125 4.37 3.75 -6.07
CA ASP A 125 3.59 3.15 -7.17
C ASP A 125 4.51 2.21 -7.95
N ARG A 126 4.17 0.92 -7.98
CA ARG A 126 4.98 -0.16 -8.59
C ARG A 126 6.41 -0.20 -8.05
N GLY A 127 6.56 -0.07 -6.72
CA GLY A 127 7.87 -0.08 -6.07
C GLY A 127 8.72 1.18 -6.27
N ILE A 128 8.23 2.17 -7.02
CA ILE A 128 8.93 3.44 -7.25
C ILE A 128 8.42 4.45 -6.22
N GLN A 129 9.34 5.08 -5.49
CA GLN A 129 9.02 6.18 -4.58
C GLN A 129 8.49 7.38 -5.36
N LYS A 130 7.31 7.85 -4.96
CA LYS A 130 6.63 9.02 -5.52
C LYS A 130 6.71 10.23 -4.60
N ASP A 131 6.59 9.98 -3.29
CA ASP A 131 6.70 11.00 -2.26
C ASP A 131 7.14 10.36 -0.95
N SER A 132 7.55 11.18 0.01
CA SER A 132 7.93 10.77 1.36
C SER A 132 7.56 11.85 2.38
N MET A 133 7.26 11.41 3.60
CA MET A 133 7.07 12.27 4.76
C MET A 133 7.89 11.72 5.91
N ILE A 134 8.57 12.59 6.64
CA ILE A 134 9.44 12.21 7.76
C ILE A 134 8.81 12.67 9.07
N GLY A 135 8.82 11.78 10.07
CA GLY A 135 8.30 12.04 11.39
C GLY A 135 6.83 11.66 11.57
N ALA A 136 6.35 11.75 12.81
CA ALA A 136 4.94 11.57 13.12
C ALA A 136 4.16 12.79 12.65
N ILE A 137 3.25 12.60 11.69
CA ILE A 137 2.47 13.67 11.08
C ILE A 137 0.97 13.42 11.24
N PRO A 138 0.14 14.47 11.24
CA PRO A 138 -1.31 14.32 11.32
C PRO A 138 -1.90 13.54 10.12
N LYS A 139 -2.95 12.74 10.37
CA LYS A 139 -3.67 11.96 9.34
C LYS A 139 -4.04 12.79 8.11
N HIS A 140 -4.55 14.01 8.31
CA HIS A 140 -4.99 14.88 7.21
C HIS A 140 -3.86 15.24 6.22
N GLN A 141 -2.60 15.34 6.69
CA GLN A 141 -1.46 15.61 5.82
C GLN A 141 -1.13 14.39 4.96
N ILE A 142 -1.18 13.18 5.53
CA ILE A 142 -1.03 11.92 4.79
C ILE A 142 -2.11 11.84 3.71
N MET A 143 -3.36 12.13 4.06
CA MET A 143 -4.48 12.11 3.12
C MET A 143 -4.29 13.11 1.98
N THR A 144 -3.84 14.32 2.30
CA THR A 144 -3.57 15.37 1.29
C THR A 144 -2.49 14.93 0.31
N LYS A 145 -1.37 14.39 0.79
CA LYS A 145 -0.30 13.88 -0.09
C LYS A 145 -0.73 12.67 -0.90
N MET A 146 -1.49 11.74 -0.31
CA MET A 146 -1.96 10.54 -1.01
C MET A 146 -2.98 10.85 -2.11
N ALA A 147 -3.76 11.92 -1.97
CA ALA A 147 -4.80 12.29 -2.93
C ALA A 147 -4.27 12.49 -4.36
N SER A 148 -3.02 12.92 -4.53
CA SER A 148 -2.38 13.07 -5.84
C SER A 148 -2.09 11.74 -6.56
N TYR A 149 -2.27 10.60 -5.88
CA TYR A 149 -1.91 9.26 -6.35
C TYR A 149 -3.10 8.29 -6.43
N LEU A 150 -4.30 8.76 -6.10
CA LEU A 150 -5.58 8.03 -6.21
C LEU A 150 -6.19 8.23 -7.60
#